data_AF-A0A423VGB5-F1
#
_entry.id   AF-A0A423VGB5-F1
#
_cell.length_a   1.000
_cell.length_b   1.000
_cell.length_c   1.000
_cell.angle_alpha   90.00
_cell.angle_beta   90.00
_cell.angle_gamma   90.00
#
_symmetry.space_group_name_H-M   'P 1'
#
loop_
_entity.id
_entity.type
_entity.pdbx_description
1 polymer ?
#
loop_
_entity_poly.entity_id
_entity_poly.type
_entity_poly.pdbx_seq_one_letter_code
_entity_poly.pdbx_strand_id
1 'polypeptide(L)'
;MKLFLEVSLATLALAMPLVSCQASCTLPCASNTVCISDPTPRCVVPKGVCGGFAGFQCTDEANYCVDDPRDDCDPADGGADCIGICVDPPA
;
A
#
# COMPACT_ATOMS: atom_id res chain seq x y z
N MET A 1 4.60 -9.62 54.95
CA MET A 1 4.92 -11.01 54.55
C MET A 1 3.71 -11.63 53.84
N LYS A 2 3.82 -11.77 52.52
CA LYS A 2 3.00 -12.50 51.50
C LYS A 2 3.25 -11.72 50.20
N LEU A 3 4.31 -11.97 49.43
CA LEU A 3 4.58 -13.11 48.54
C LEU A 3 3.36 -13.53 47.72
N PHE A 4 3.25 -13.00 46.49
CA PHE A 4 2.65 -13.55 45.26
C PHE A 4 3.03 -12.52 44.16
N LEU A 5 4.23 -12.57 43.57
CA LEU A 5 4.64 -13.38 42.42
C LEU A 5 3.54 -13.57 41.37
N GLU A 6 3.43 -12.62 40.44
CA GLU A 6 2.84 -12.86 39.10
C GLU A 6 3.73 -12.11 38.09
N VAL A 7 4.87 -12.72 37.76
CA VAL A 7 5.63 -12.35 36.57
C VAL A 7 4.85 -12.90 35.39
N SER A 8 4.03 -12.06 34.74
CA SER A 8 3.36 -12.41 33.51
C SER A 8 4.38 -12.48 32.37
N LEU A 9 5.03 -13.63 32.25
CA LEU A 9 5.63 -14.11 31.01
C LEU A 9 4.48 -14.39 30.02
N ALA A 10 4.68 -13.97 28.78
CA ALA A 10 3.80 -14.17 27.62
C ALA A 10 2.77 -13.05 27.36
N THR A 11 3.27 -11.89 26.91
CA THR A 11 2.87 -11.34 25.60
C THR A 11 3.86 -10.25 25.18
N LEU A 12 5.11 -10.65 24.94
CA LEU A 12 5.94 -9.96 23.95
C LEU A 12 5.34 -10.27 22.57
N ALA A 13 4.13 -9.80 22.31
CA ALA A 13 3.74 -9.52 20.95
C ALA A 13 4.59 -8.31 20.56
N LEU A 14 5.74 -8.58 19.93
CA LEU A 14 6.26 -7.66 18.93
C LEU A 14 5.14 -7.53 17.90
N ALA A 15 4.17 -6.67 18.19
CA ALA A 15 3.36 -6.04 17.17
C ALA A 15 4.40 -5.30 16.34
N MET A 16 4.91 -6.01 15.35
CA MET A 16 5.71 -5.40 14.30
C MET A 16 4.89 -4.20 13.84
N PRO A 17 5.50 -3.01 13.71
CA PRO A 17 4.80 -1.93 13.04
C PRO A 17 4.42 -2.54 11.69
N LEU A 18 3.12 -2.67 11.44
CA LEU A 18 2.64 -2.94 10.11
C LEU A 18 3.17 -1.76 9.30
N VAL A 19 4.33 -1.95 8.65
CA VAL A 19 4.87 -1.01 7.69
C VAL A 19 3.74 -0.78 6.72
N SER A 20 3.25 0.46 6.70
CA SER A 20 1.94 0.85 6.21
C SER A 20 1.94 0.97 4.69
N CYS A 21 2.54 0.02 3.99
CA CYS A 21 2.24 -0.21 2.57
C CYS A 21 0.91 -0.94 2.52
N GLN A 22 -0.14 -0.14 2.47
CA GLN A 22 -1.55 -0.45 2.28
C GLN A 22 -1.89 -1.91 1.93
N ALA A 23 -1.84 -2.81 2.92
CA ALA A 23 -2.52 -4.11 2.87
C ALA A 23 -4.06 -3.96 2.91
N SER A 24 -4.59 -2.76 2.64
CA SER A 24 -5.99 -2.37 2.80
C SER A 24 -6.90 -2.92 1.72
N CYS A 25 -6.35 -3.42 0.60
CA CYS A 25 -7.14 -3.93 -0.51
C CYS A 25 -7.25 -5.45 -0.48
N THR A 26 -8.33 -5.97 0.09
CA THR A 26 -8.59 -7.42 0.22
C THR A 26 -9.50 -7.99 -0.87
N LEU A 27 -9.74 -7.27 -1.96
CA LEU A 27 -10.61 -7.76 -3.02
C LEU A 27 -9.93 -8.91 -3.78
N PRO A 28 -10.66 -10.00 -4.08
CA PRO A 28 -10.13 -11.09 -4.91
C PRO A 28 -10.10 -10.63 -6.38
N CYS A 29 -9.02 -9.94 -6.75
CA CYS A 29 -8.78 -9.49 -8.12
C CYS A 29 -8.32 -10.65 -9.02
N ALA A 30 -8.56 -10.52 -10.33
CA ALA A 30 -8.04 -11.47 -11.31
C ALA A 30 -6.50 -11.40 -11.36
N SER A 31 -5.84 -12.48 -11.78
CA SER A 31 -4.37 -12.60 -11.78
C SER A 31 -3.63 -11.52 -12.58
N ASN A 32 -4.31 -10.85 -13.52
CA ASN A 32 -3.77 -9.77 -14.35
C ASN A 32 -4.16 -8.36 -13.88
N THR A 33 -4.72 -8.24 -12.67
CA THR A 33 -5.19 -6.96 -12.12
C THR A 33 -4.57 -6.73 -10.75
N VAL A 34 -4.51 -5.47 -10.36
CA VAL A 34 -4.00 -5.03 -9.05
C VAL A 34 -5.14 -4.46 -8.25
N CYS A 35 -5.21 -4.82 -6.96
CA CYS A 35 -6.16 -4.25 -6.02
C CYS A 35 -5.58 -2.93 -5.50
N ILE A 36 -6.22 -1.81 -5.79
CA ILE A 36 -5.83 -0.48 -5.27
C ILE A 36 -6.90 0.06 -4.34
N SER A 37 -6.49 0.83 -3.32
CA SER A 37 -7.40 1.41 -2.32
C SER A 37 -7.71 2.89 -2.55
N ASP A 38 -7.01 3.57 -3.47
CA ASP A 38 -7.13 5.01 -3.71
C ASP A 38 -7.93 5.33 -4.99
N PRO A 39 -9.06 6.07 -4.94
CA PRO A 39 -9.75 6.59 -3.74
C PRO A 39 -10.68 5.57 -3.06
N THR A 40 -10.99 4.46 -3.73
CA THR A 40 -11.79 3.35 -3.19
C THR A 40 -11.23 2.01 -3.64
N PRO A 41 -11.42 0.93 -2.85
CA PRO A 41 -11.02 -0.43 -3.21
C PRO A 41 -11.59 -0.86 -4.55
N ARG A 42 -10.72 -1.11 -5.54
CA ARG A 42 -11.10 -1.65 -6.86
C ARG A 42 -9.96 -2.42 -7.52
N CYS A 43 -10.29 -3.29 -8.46
CA CYS A 43 -9.32 -3.98 -9.29
C CYS A 43 -9.08 -3.19 -10.58
N VAL A 44 -7.81 -2.89 -10.87
CA VAL A 44 -7.39 -2.14 -12.06
C VAL A 44 -6.40 -2.93 -12.91
N VAL A 45 -6.34 -2.61 -14.19
CA VAL A 45 -5.27 -3.06 -15.07
C VAL A 45 -4.21 -1.95 -15.12
N PRO A 46 -2.98 -2.17 -14.63
CA PRO A 46 -1.91 -1.18 -14.74
C PRO A 46 -1.60 -0.87 -16.21
N LYS A 47 -1.53 0.42 -16.55
CA LYS A 47 -1.22 0.91 -17.90
C LYS A 47 0.22 1.38 -18.08
N GLY A 48 0.98 1.44 -16.98
CA GLY A 48 2.35 1.93 -16.96
C GLY A 48 2.78 2.23 -15.53
N VAL A 49 4.02 2.71 -15.40
CA VAL A 49 4.59 3.19 -14.15
C VAL A 49 4.57 4.71 -14.11
N CYS A 50 4.45 5.28 -12.92
CA CYS A 50 4.47 6.72 -12.68
C CYS A 50 5.08 7.03 -11.31
N GLY A 51 5.27 8.30 -10.99
CA GLY A 51 5.90 8.72 -9.74
C GLY A 51 7.36 8.28 -9.66
N GLY A 52 7.77 7.84 -8.48
CA GLY A 52 9.16 7.53 -8.18
C GLY A 52 10.01 8.79 -8.05
N PHE A 53 11.25 8.62 -7.59
CA PHE A 53 12.24 9.71 -7.52
C PHE A 53 12.43 10.48 -8.84
N ALA A 54 12.18 9.83 -9.99
CA ALA A 54 12.26 10.45 -11.31
C ALA A 54 11.00 11.25 -11.71
N GLY A 55 9.91 11.13 -10.96
CA GLY A 55 8.65 11.84 -11.21
C GLY A 55 7.98 11.44 -12.53
N PHE A 56 8.01 10.16 -12.88
CA PHE A 56 7.45 9.66 -14.13
C PHE A 56 5.96 10.01 -14.25
N GLN A 57 5.56 10.53 -15.41
CA GLN A 57 4.16 10.82 -15.71
C GLN A 57 3.53 9.64 -16.42
N CYS A 58 2.20 9.54 -16.32
CA CYS A 58 1.45 8.61 -17.14
C CYS A 58 1.50 9.03 -18.60
N THR A 59 1.68 8.05 -19.49
CA THR A 59 1.76 8.29 -20.95
C THR A 59 0.49 8.93 -21.50
N ASP A 60 -0.66 8.54 -20.95
CA ASP A 60 -1.96 9.13 -21.27
C ASP A 60 -2.31 10.12 -20.14
N GLU A 61 -2.55 11.37 -20.53
CA GLU A 61 -2.86 12.47 -19.62
C GLU A 61 -4.21 12.30 -18.91
N ALA A 62 -5.09 11.43 -19.43
CA ALA A 62 -6.37 11.10 -18.77
C ALA A 62 -6.21 10.09 -17.63
N ASN A 63 -5.09 9.36 -17.57
CA ASN A 63 -4.84 8.41 -16.50
C ASN A 63 -4.38 9.13 -15.22
N TYR A 64 -4.68 8.52 -14.09
CA TYR A 64 -4.23 8.98 -12.79
C TYR A 64 -3.10 8.07 -12.26
N CYS A 65 -2.14 8.67 -11.56
CA CYS A 65 -1.07 7.94 -10.90
C CYS A 65 -1.50 7.57 -9.47
N VAL A 66 -1.60 6.27 -9.19
CA VAL A 66 -1.82 5.76 -7.83
C VAL A 66 -0.58 5.02 -7.35
N ASP A 67 -0.33 5.07 -6.05
CA ASP A 67 0.72 4.28 -5.40
C ASP A 67 0.56 2.78 -5.70
N ASP A 68 1.66 2.06 -5.93
CA ASP A 68 1.61 0.63 -6.23
C ASP A 68 1.59 -0.19 -4.93
N PRO A 69 0.46 -0.77 -4.51
CA PRO A 69 0.35 -1.49 -3.24
C PRO A 69 1.12 -2.82 -3.20
N ARG A 70 1.86 -3.13 -4.27
CA ARG A 70 2.74 -4.29 -4.38
C ARG A 70 4.18 -3.98 -3.96
N ASP A 71 4.51 -2.71 -3.72
CA ASP A 71 5.81 -2.31 -3.20
C ASP A 71 5.79 -2.14 -1.66
N ASP A 72 6.96 -1.86 -1.09
CA ASP A 72 7.18 -1.60 0.33
C ASP A 72 7.47 -0.11 0.62
N CYS A 73 7.11 0.78 -0.32
CA CYS A 73 7.23 2.22 -0.16
C CYS A 73 5.98 2.80 0.50
N ASP A 74 6.11 3.36 1.71
CA ASP A 74 4.99 4.01 2.37
C ASP A 74 4.83 5.44 1.84
N PRO A 75 3.73 5.79 1.14
CA PRO A 75 3.55 7.13 0.61
C PRO A 75 3.47 8.23 1.68
N ALA A 76 3.19 7.88 2.95
CA ALA A 76 3.22 8.83 4.06
C ALA A 76 4.66 9.21 4.49
N ASP A 77 5.63 8.33 4.27
CA ASP A 77 7.05 8.53 4.63
C ASP A 77 7.93 8.80 3.40
N GLY A 78 7.52 8.37 2.20
CA GLY A 78 8.25 8.50 0.92
C GLY A 78 7.62 9.47 -0.09
N GLY A 79 6.36 9.88 0.08
CA GLY A 79 5.72 10.89 -0.77
C GLY A 79 5.75 10.56 -2.26
N ALA A 80 6.11 11.53 -3.10
CA ALA A 80 6.18 11.39 -4.56
C ALA A 80 7.31 10.47 -5.06
N ASP A 81 8.22 10.05 -4.16
CA ASP A 81 9.33 9.18 -4.51
C ASP A 81 8.93 7.69 -4.54
N CYS A 82 7.72 7.35 -4.09
CA CYS A 82 7.16 6.00 -4.23
C CYS A 82 6.75 5.72 -5.68
N ILE A 83 6.98 4.48 -6.12
CA ILE A 83 6.64 4.10 -7.48
C ILE A 83 5.13 3.82 -7.56
N GLY A 84 4.49 4.41 -8.56
CA GLY A 84 3.07 4.25 -8.80
C GLY A 84 2.76 3.48 -10.08
N ILE A 85 1.48 3.16 -10.25
CA ILE A 85 0.90 2.63 -11.47
C ILE A 85 -0.12 3.60 -12.07
N CYS A 86 -0.08 3.69 -13.40
CA CYS A 86 -1.07 4.45 -14.15
C CYS A 86 -2.36 3.66 -14.30
N VAL A 87 -3.48 4.27 -13.94
CA VAL A 87 -4.80 3.65 -13.97
C VAL A 87 -5.83 4.57 -14.62
N ASP A 88 -6.91 3.99 -15.12
CA ASP A 88 -8.09 4.77 -15.50
C ASP A 88 -8.64 5.54 -14.29
N PRO A 89 -9.14 6.77 -14.51
CA PRO A 89 -9.83 7.50 -13.47
C PRO A 89 -11.06 6.70 -13.00
N PRO A 90 -11.43 6.81 -11.71
CA PRO A 90 -12.66 6.21 -11.22
C PRO A 90 -13.86 6.76 -12.02
N ALA A 91 -14.79 5.86 -12.36
CA ALA A 91 -16.03 6.20 -13.06
C ALA A 91 -17.01 7.00 -12.19
#